data_AF-A0A3B1CMM4-F1
#
_entry.id   AF-A0A3B1CMM4-F1
#
_cell.length_a   1.000
_cell.length_b   1.000
_cell.length_c   1.000
_cell.angle_alpha   90.00
_cell.angle_beta   90.00
_cell.angle_gamma   90.00
#
_symmetry.space_group_name_H-M   'P 1'
#
loop_
_entity.id
_entity.type
_entity.pdbx_description
1 polymer ?
#
loop_
_entity_poly.entity_id
_entity_poly.type
_entity_poly.pdbx_seq_one_letter_code
_entity_poly.pdbx_strand_id
1 'polypeptide(L)'
;ATAPLPPGIDELMLAGFIRNSHVDLAKCRTVDLEVPATAEIVLEGYVDISETRIEGPFGDHTGYYSLTGDYPVFHVTAVTHRKNPIYLTTIVGKPPMEDCYMGKATERIFLPLLKTINPEIVDYDLPWEGVFHNCVIVSITKRYPAQARKLMSALWGTGQMSLAKMILAVDETIDVHDYRQVARELLNRIDFENSLVITEGILDVLDHSAPKPLRGAKIGIDITGPEPDDARQNTLSQTDRSFDPFIKGCEDHNEIIALNIPFTEVSNPLAIISIDKKAAWDGHRIAREAIHGDEEGAVKIIMALDKDVDPSSHSVALWKFFNNVDPSRDIFHEGGRLFVDATKKMKDEGHPREWPDELKMDDEIIKLVDEKWPRLGIGKGAVEDDAKPDFESGLD
;
A
#
# COMPACT_ATOMS: atom_id res chain seq x y z
N ALA A 1 2.05 -11.18 19.36
CA ALA A 1 3.15 -11.51 18.44
C ALA A 1 3.28 -10.49 17.31
N THR A 2 2.20 -10.10 16.62
CA THR A 2 2.26 -9.15 15.49
C THR A 2 2.40 -7.67 15.88
N ALA A 3 2.33 -7.35 17.17
CA ALA A 3 2.39 -6.00 17.67
C ALA A 3 3.80 -5.39 17.51
N PRO A 4 3.96 -4.16 17.01
CA PRO A 4 5.27 -3.51 16.80
C PRO A 4 5.86 -2.99 18.12
N LEU A 5 6.23 -3.91 19.01
CA LEU A 5 6.80 -3.58 20.31
C LEU A 5 8.28 -3.15 20.18
N PRO A 6 8.74 -2.21 21.02
CA PRO A 6 10.15 -1.91 21.17
C PRO A 6 10.97 -3.17 21.50
N PRO A 7 12.23 -3.26 21.02
CA PRO A 7 13.13 -4.35 21.39
C PRO A 7 13.25 -4.51 22.90
N GLY A 8 13.21 -5.75 23.37
CA GLY A 8 13.33 -6.10 24.78
C GLY A 8 12.02 -6.09 25.57
N ILE A 9 10.89 -5.77 24.95
CA ILE A 9 9.56 -5.98 25.55
C ILE A 9 9.01 -7.33 25.08
N ASP A 10 8.64 -8.18 26.03
CA ASP A 10 8.04 -9.49 25.76
C ASP A 10 6.61 -9.35 25.21
N GLU A 11 6.35 -9.92 24.03
CA GLU A 11 5.04 -9.94 23.39
C GLU A 11 3.97 -10.63 24.25
N LEU A 12 4.35 -11.59 25.10
CA LEU A 12 3.45 -12.27 26.03
C LEU A 12 2.98 -11.35 27.16
N MET A 13 3.82 -10.38 27.55
CA MET A 13 3.42 -9.34 28.49
C MET A 13 2.30 -8.47 27.90
N LEU A 14 2.45 -8.04 26.64
CA LEU A 14 1.39 -7.29 25.95
C LEU A 14 0.13 -8.14 25.79
N ALA A 15 0.27 -9.42 25.41
CA ALA A 15 -0.87 -10.33 25.30
C ALA A 15 -1.63 -10.45 26.64
N GLY A 16 -0.89 -10.54 27.75
CA GLY A 16 -1.47 -10.57 29.09
C GLY A 16 -2.15 -9.26 29.49
N PHE A 17 -1.56 -8.12 29.12
CA PHE A 17 -2.15 -6.79 29.32
C PHE A 17 -3.47 -6.64 28.57
N ILE A 18 -3.50 -6.98 27.27
CA ILE A 18 -4.71 -6.89 26.43
C ILE A 18 -5.83 -7.79 26.96
N ARG A 19 -5.49 -9.02 27.37
CA ARG A 19 -6.47 -9.99 27.90
C ARG A 19 -6.87 -9.73 29.36
N ASN A 20 -6.18 -8.82 30.05
CA ASN A 20 -6.32 -8.62 31.50
C ASN A 20 -6.08 -9.91 32.32
N SER A 21 -5.18 -10.78 31.85
CA SER A 21 -4.77 -12.03 32.54
C SER A 21 -3.47 -12.59 31.97
N HIS A 22 -2.64 -13.19 32.82
CA HIS A 22 -1.35 -13.79 32.40
C HIS A 22 -1.53 -14.88 31.33
N VAL A 23 -0.55 -15.04 30.44
CA VAL A 23 -0.50 -16.18 29.51
C VAL A 23 0.06 -17.38 30.27
N ASP A 24 -0.70 -18.46 30.36
CA ASP A 24 -0.20 -19.71 30.93
C ASP A 24 0.86 -20.29 29.99
N LEU A 25 2.04 -20.59 30.52
CA LEU A 25 3.18 -21.10 29.76
C LEU A 25 3.52 -22.54 30.17
N ALA A 26 4.10 -23.27 29.23
CA ALA A 26 4.65 -24.59 29.44
C ALA A 26 6.08 -24.65 28.89
N LYS A 27 6.97 -25.37 29.59
CA LYS A 27 8.34 -25.61 29.13
C LYS A 27 8.36 -26.54 27.92
N CYS A 28 9.17 -26.19 26.92
CA CYS A 28 9.52 -27.07 25.82
C CYS A 28 10.25 -28.34 26.29
N ARG A 29 10.25 -29.38 25.45
CA ARG A 29 10.85 -30.69 25.74
C ARG A 29 12.33 -30.77 25.40
N THR A 30 12.76 -30.07 24.36
CA THR A 30 14.08 -30.20 23.73
C THR A 30 14.89 -28.91 23.72
N VAL A 31 14.25 -27.77 24.01
CA VAL A 31 14.89 -26.45 24.10
C VAL A 31 14.51 -25.76 25.40
N ASP A 32 15.36 -24.85 25.90
CA ASP A 32 15.11 -24.08 27.12
C ASP A 32 14.28 -22.82 26.82
N LEU A 33 13.07 -23.04 26.28
CA LEU A 33 12.08 -22.02 25.98
C LEU A 33 10.73 -22.38 26.59
N GLU A 34 9.88 -21.36 26.74
CA GLU A 34 8.50 -21.51 27.19
C GLU A 34 7.55 -21.08 26.06
N VAL A 35 6.43 -21.78 25.95
CA VAL A 35 5.39 -21.55 24.93
C VAL A 35 4.01 -21.49 25.57
N PRO A 36 3.00 -20.86 24.94
CA PRO A 36 1.63 -20.88 25.46
C PRO A 36 1.15 -22.31 25.72
N ALA A 37 0.77 -22.61 26.97
CA ALA A 37 0.33 -23.93 27.40
C ALA A 37 -0.93 -24.42 26.66
N THR A 38 -1.68 -23.48 26.06
CA THR A 38 -2.88 -23.75 25.28
C THR A 38 -2.64 -23.90 23.78
N ALA A 39 -1.40 -23.81 23.30
CA ALA A 39 -1.06 -23.97 21.89
C ALA A 39 -1.57 -25.31 21.34
N GLU A 40 -2.10 -25.29 20.11
CA GLU A 40 -2.60 -26.51 19.46
C GLU A 40 -1.47 -27.44 19.04
N ILE A 41 -0.42 -26.85 18.44
CA ILE A 41 0.77 -27.53 17.92
C ILE A 41 1.99 -26.64 18.22
N VAL A 42 3.08 -27.24 18.69
CA VAL A 42 4.37 -26.59 18.93
C VAL A 42 5.45 -27.38 18.21
N LEU A 43 6.25 -26.68 17.40
CA LEU A 43 7.45 -27.20 16.77
C LEU A 43 8.66 -26.70 17.56
N GLU A 44 9.47 -27.63 18.06
CA GLU A 44 10.71 -27.33 18.77
C GLU A 44 11.90 -27.74 17.91
N GLY A 45 13.00 -26.99 18.01
CA GLY A 45 14.14 -27.21 17.15
C GLY A 45 15.23 -26.16 17.28
N TYR A 46 16.10 -26.11 16.28
CA TYR A 46 17.15 -25.11 16.15
C TYR A 46 17.30 -24.65 14.71
N VAL A 47 17.92 -23.50 14.51
CA VAL A 47 18.28 -22.98 13.19
C VAL A 47 19.79 -23.00 13.06
N ASP A 48 20.32 -23.70 12.07
CA ASP A 48 21.73 -23.60 11.70
C ASP A 48 21.88 -22.52 10.63
N ILE A 49 22.45 -21.38 11.01
CA ILE A 49 22.64 -20.24 10.10
C ILE A 49 23.64 -20.51 8.97
N SER A 50 24.40 -21.61 9.04
CA SER A 50 25.28 -22.04 7.96
C SER A 50 24.59 -22.97 6.94
N GLU A 51 23.42 -23.50 7.27
CA GLU A 51 22.61 -24.29 6.36
C GLU A 51 21.44 -23.48 5.83
N THR A 52 21.45 -23.25 4.52
CA THR A 52 20.34 -22.61 3.81
C THR A 52 19.72 -23.53 2.76
N ARG A 53 18.45 -23.24 2.45
CA ARG A 53 17.70 -23.83 1.34
C ARG A 53 16.96 -22.73 0.61
N ILE A 54 16.68 -23.01 -0.66
CA ILE A 54 15.87 -22.13 -1.49
C ILE A 54 14.42 -22.20 -0.98
N GLU A 55 13.89 -21.04 -0.61
CA GLU A 55 12.48 -20.77 -0.32
C GLU A 55 11.85 -20.04 -1.52
N GLY A 56 10.54 -20.18 -1.67
CA GLY A 56 9.77 -19.56 -2.74
C GLY A 56 9.82 -20.29 -4.10
N PRO A 57 9.21 -19.70 -5.14
CA PRO A 57 8.43 -18.47 -5.07
C PRO A 57 7.16 -18.66 -4.23
N PHE A 58 6.70 -17.58 -3.58
CA PHE A 58 5.52 -17.61 -2.72
C PHE A 58 4.65 -16.38 -2.98
N GLY A 59 3.33 -16.55 -3.04
CA GLY A 59 2.41 -15.42 -3.18
C GLY A 59 2.31 -14.65 -1.88
N ASP A 60 2.65 -13.37 -1.88
CA ASP A 60 2.76 -12.57 -0.65
C ASP A 60 1.65 -11.51 -0.55
N HIS A 61 1.56 -10.88 0.62
CA HIS A 61 0.57 -9.85 0.95
C HIS A 61 0.64 -8.60 0.07
N THR A 62 1.73 -8.41 -0.68
CA THR A 62 1.84 -7.34 -1.69
C THR A 62 0.92 -7.60 -2.90
N GLY A 63 0.45 -8.84 -3.07
CA GLY A 63 -0.29 -9.30 -4.24
C GLY A 63 0.60 -9.74 -5.41
N TYR A 64 1.91 -9.89 -5.17
CA TYR A 64 2.89 -10.39 -6.14
C TYR A 64 3.56 -11.66 -5.63
N TYR A 65 4.16 -12.42 -6.54
CA TYR A 65 5.04 -13.53 -6.15
C TYR A 65 6.38 -12.99 -5.64
N SER A 66 6.73 -13.33 -4.40
CA SER A 66 8.06 -13.16 -3.87
C SER A 66 9.06 -14.01 -4.66
N LEU A 67 10.22 -13.43 -4.96
CA LEU A 67 11.31 -14.11 -5.65
C LEU A 67 11.93 -15.17 -4.74
N THR A 68 12.54 -16.20 -5.34
CA THR A 68 13.24 -17.23 -4.57
C THR A 68 14.45 -16.66 -3.84
N GLY A 69 14.72 -17.15 -2.63
CA GLY A 69 15.90 -16.77 -1.85
C GLY A 69 16.44 -17.90 -0.99
N ASP A 70 17.70 -17.80 -0.59
CA ASP A 70 18.31 -18.72 0.37
C ASP A 70 17.94 -18.30 1.81
N TYR A 71 17.24 -19.17 2.52
CA TYR A 71 16.84 -18.95 3.92
C TYR A 71 17.36 -20.05 4.84
N PRO A 72 17.63 -19.74 6.13
CA PRO A 72 18.06 -20.73 7.11
C PRO A 72 17.06 -21.88 7.30
N VAL A 73 17.57 -23.09 7.48
CA VAL A 73 16.73 -24.27 7.74
C VAL A 73 16.39 -24.39 9.22
N PHE A 74 15.10 -24.54 9.52
CA PHE A 74 14.64 -24.91 10.85
C PHE A 74 14.60 -26.43 11.02
N HIS A 75 15.46 -26.95 11.90
CA HIS A 75 15.56 -28.39 12.20
C HIS A 75 14.67 -28.76 13.37
N VAL A 76 13.56 -29.44 13.08
CA VAL A 76 12.58 -29.87 14.10
C VAL A 76 13.13 -31.07 14.88
N THR A 77 13.26 -30.90 16.20
CA THR A 77 13.70 -31.95 17.15
C THR A 77 12.53 -32.57 17.91
N ALA A 78 11.42 -31.84 18.07
CA ALA A 78 10.19 -32.36 18.65
C ALA A 78 8.95 -31.66 18.09
N VAL A 79 7.85 -32.41 18.01
CA VAL A 79 6.51 -31.89 17.77
C VAL A 79 5.66 -32.26 18.97
N THR A 80 5.12 -31.26 19.67
CA THR A 80 4.15 -31.48 20.75
C THR A 80 2.82 -30.85 20.37
N HIS A 81 1.71 -31.48 20.76
CA HIS A 81 0.38 -31.04 20.35
C HIS A 81 -0.71 -31.55 21.31
N ARG A 82 -1.88 -30.93 21.26
CA ARG A 82 -3.08 -31.41 21.98
C ARG A 82 -3.54 -32.76 21.42
N LYS A 83 -4.31 -33.55 22.18
CA LYS A 83 -4.79 -34.88 21.74
C LYS A 83 -5.49 -34.86 20.37
N ASN A 84 -6.28 -33.82 20.10
CA ASN A 84 -6.97 -33.60 18.83
C ASN A 84 -6.62 -32.17 18.36
N PRO A 85 -5.45 -31.95 17.75
CA PRO A 85 -4.97 -30.61 17.47
C PRO A 85 -5.71 -29.98 16.28
N ILE A 86 -5.94 -28.68 16.35
CA ILE A 86 -6.44 -27.87 15.25
C ILE A 86 -5.24 -27.19 14.58
N TYR A 87 -5.08 -27.38 13.28
CA TYR A 87 -4.09 -26.64 12.50
C TYR A 87 -4.65 -25.27 12.12
N LEU A 88 -4.20 -24.24 12.83
CA LEU A 88 -4.49 -22.84 12.50
C LEU A 88 -3.60 -22.42 11.33
N THR A 89 -4.22 -21.98 10.23
CA THR A 89 -3.52 -21.53 9.03
C THR A 89 -4.21 -20.31 8.46
N THR A 90 -3.46 -19.54 7.68
CA THR A 90 -3.96 -18.41 6.91
C THR A 90 -3.46 -18.50 5.48
N ILE A 91 -3.98 -17.63 4.62
CA ILE A 91 -3.51 -17.42 3.25
C ILE A 91 -3.27 -15.92 3.10
N VAL A 92 -2.15 -15.56 2.50
CA VAL A 92 -1.83 -14.18 2.12
C VAL A 92 -1.86 -14.04 0.60
N GLY A 93 -2.01 -12.81 0.13
CA GLY A 93 -2.13 -12.52 -1.29
C GLY A 93 -2.54 -11.08 -1.52
N LYS A 94 -3.14 -10.81 -2.68
CA LYS A 94 -3.65 -9.46 -2.99
C LYS A 94 -4.65 -9.02 -1.90
N PRO A 95 -4.45 -7.85 -1.27
CA PRO A 95 -5.36 -7.36 -0.24
C PRO A 95 -6.81 -7.23 -0.72
N PRO A 96 -7.82 -7.39 0.16
CA PRO A 96 -7.68 -7.68 1.59
C PRO A 96 -7.58 -9.20 1.89
N MET A 97 -6.72 -9.56 2.86
CA MET A 97 -6.60 -10.91 3.43
C MET A 97 -6.68 -10.83 4.97
N GLU A 98 -6.53 -11.95 5.70
CA GLU A 98 -6.65 -11.93 7.18
C GLU A 98 -5.69 -10.95 7.87
N ASP A 99 -4.46 -10.87 7.36
CA ASP A 99 -3.39 -9.98 7.80
C ASP A 99 -3.79 -8.49 7.73
N CYS A 100 -4.59 -8.11 6.73
CA CYS A 100 -5.15 -6.77 6.60
C CYS A 100 -5.96 -6.42 7.86
N TYR A 101 -6.92 -7.26 8.25
CA TYR A 101 -7.75 -7.02 9.43
C TYR A 101 -6.94 -7.00 10.73
N MET A 102 -5.91 -7.85 10.83
CA MET A 102 -4.95 -7.82 11.94
C MET A 102 -4.16 -6.50 11.97
N GLY A 103 -3.80 -5.98 10.80
CA GLY A 103 -3.21 -4.67 10.61
C GLY A 103 -4.10 -3.56 11.16
N LYS A 104 -5.38 -3.50 10.79
CA LYS A 104 -6.32 -2.49 11.32
C LYS A 104 -6.49 -2.56 12.82
N ALA A 105 -6.52 -3.76 13.40
CA ALA A 105 -6.53 -3.89 14.85
C ALA A 105 -5.25 -3.29 15.48
N THR A 106 -4.09 -3.59 14.91
CA THR A 106 -2.80 -3.01 15.34
C THR A 106 -2.82 -1.49 15.21
N GLU A 107 -3.33 -0.96 14.10
CA GLU A 107 -3.45 0.47 13.81
C GLU A 107 -4.17 1.21 14.96
N ARG A 108 -5.35 0.70 15.35
CA ARG A 108 -6.18 1.27 16.41
C ARG A 108 -5.57 1.09 17.81
N ILE A 109 -5.02 -0.10 18.11
CA ILE A 109 -4.41 -0.42 19.42
C ILE A 109 -3.22 0.51 19.70
N PHE A 110 -2.43 0.84 18.68
CA PHE A 110 -1.20 1.61 18.82
C PHE A 110 -1.37 3.12 18.62
N LEU A 111 -2.52 3.59 18.12
CA LEU A 111 -2.81 5.02 17.97
C LEU A 111 -2.55 5.84 19.25
N PRO A 112 -3.03 5.44 20.45
CA PRO A 112 -2.78 6.21 21.67
C PRO A 112 -1.29 6.36 21.97
N LEU A 113 -0.50 5.29 21.77
CA LEU A 113 0.95 5.33 21.97
C LEU A 113 1.61 6.26 20.97
N LEU A 114 1.22 6.20 19.69
CA LEU A 114 1.74 7.07 18.65
C LEU A 114 1.47 8.55 18.97
N LYS A 115 0.29 8.88 19.51
CA LYS A 115 -0.07 10.24 19.98
C LYS A 115 0.74 10.71 21.18
N THR A 116 1.29 9.82 22.02
CA THR A 116 2.19 10.25 23.09
C THR A 116 3.52 10.78 22.56
N ILE A 117 3.98 10.24 21.42
CA ILE A 117 5.23 10.63 20.76
C ILE A 117 4.99 11.83 19.83
N ASN A 118 3.87 11.78 19.10
CA ASN A 118 3.47 12.78 18.10
C ASN A 118 2.07 13.32 18.45
N PRO A 119 1.95 14.23 19.44
CA PRO A 119 0.66 14.71 19.96
C PRO A 119 -0.15 15.53 18.95
N GLU A 120 0.44 15.89 17.81
CA GLU A 120 -0.27 16.52 16.70
C GLU A 120 -1.16 15.57 15.90
N ILE A 121 -0.98 14.25 16.02
CA ILE A 121 -1.81 13.28 15.30
C ILE A 121 -3.22 13.28 15.89
N VAL A 122 -4.20 13.50 15.02
CA VAL A 122 -5.61 13.32 15.36
C VAL A 122 -5.98 11.86 15.16
N ASP A 123 -5.81 11.38 13.92
CA ASP A 123 -5.98 10.00 13.50
C ASP A 123 -5.05 9.64 12.33
N TYR A 124 -4.96 8.36 11.97
CA TYR A 124 -4.29 7.89 10.75
C TYR A 124 -4.98 6.64 10.19
N ASP A 125 -4.81 6.36 8.91
CA ASP A 125 -5.28 5.16 8.25
C ASP A 125 -4.17 4.56 7.38
N LEU A 126 -4.13 3.24 7.36
CA LEU A 126 -3.27 2.40 6.52
C LEU A 126 -4.13 1.67 5.47
N PRO A 127 -4.30 2.21 4.25
CA PRO A 127 -5.22 1.64 3.25
C PRO A 127 -4.80 0.24 2.76
N TRP A 128 -5.78 -0.58 2.36
CA TRP A 128 -5.54 -1.92 1.83
C TRP A 128 -4.77 -1.91 0.52
N GLU A 129 -5.10 -0.97 -0.35
CA GLU A 129 -4.44 -0.73 -1.62
C GLU A 129 -2.96 -0.38 -1.40
N GLY A 130 -2.66 0.28 -0.28
CA GLY A 130 -1.30 0.55 0.20
C GLY A 130 -0.63 -0.65 0.86
N VAL A 131 -1.15 -1.88 0.69
CA VAL A 131 -0.66 -3.12 1.30
C VAL A 131 -0.36 -2.95 2.80
N PHE A 132 -1.24 -2.19 3.46
CA PHE A 132 -1.14 -1.70 4.85
C PHE A 132 0.04 -0.74 5.07
N HIS A 133 1.29 -1.16 4.84
CA HIS A 133 2.45 -0.40 5.27
C HIS A 133 3.01 0.57 4.22
N ASN A 134 2.66 0.48 2.93
CA ASN A 134 3.22 1.37 1.90
C ASN A 134 2.61 2.78 1.90
N CYS A 135 1.37 2.95 2.38
CA CYS A 135 0.69 4.25 2.43
C CYS A 135 0.17 4.55 3.83
N VAL A 136 0.45 5.76 4.32
CA VAL A 136 -0.07 6.29 5.57
C VAL A 136 -0.85 7.57 5.26
N ILE A 137 -2.14 7.60 5.57
CA ILE A 137 -2.94 8.84 5.56
C ILE A 137 -3.02 9.30 7.01
N VAL A 138 -2.59 10.52 7.32
CA VAL A 138 -2.55 11.02 8.71
C VAL A 138 -3.20 12.40 8.81
N SER A 139 -4.19 12.52 9.69
CA SER A 139 -4.82 13.80 10.02
C SER A 139 -4.11 14.45 11.20
N ILE A 140 -3.84 15.75 11.11
CA ILE A 140 -3.06 16.47 12.11
C ILE A 140 -3.70 17.79 12.54
N THR A 141 -3.51 18.13 13.81
CA THR A 141 -3.71 19.50 14.31
C THR A 141 -2.45 20.31 14.02
N LYS A 142 -2.46 21.01 12.88
CA LYS A 142 -1.38 21.91 12.48
C LYS A 142 -1.43 23.21 13.31
N ARG A 143 -0.28 23.59 13.87
CA ARG A 143 -0.07 24.71 14.80
C ARG A 143 1.08 25.62 14.37
N TYR A 144 1.98 25.15 13.53
CA TYR A 144 3.14 25.92 13.06
C TYR A 144 3.64 25.45 11.68
N PRO A 145 4.46 26.28 11.01
CA PRO A 145 5.01 25.98 9.70
C PRO A 145 5.76 24.65 9.62
N ALA A 146 5.56 23.92 8.52
CA ALA A 146 6.22 22.64 8.21
C ALA A 146 5.99 21.51 9.24
N GLN A 147 4.99 21.62 10.11
CA GLN A 147 4.70 20.60 11.12
C GLN A 147 4.37 19.23 10.51
N ALA A 148 3.67 19.19 9.37
CA ALA A 148 3.43 17.94 8.64
C ALA A 148 4.75 17.28 8.19
N ARG A 149 5.70 18.06 7.67
CA ARG A 149 7.03 17.56 7.25
C ARG A 149 7.87 17.06 8.43
N LYS A 150 7.80 17.75 9.58
CA LYS A 150 8.37 17.28 10.86
C LYS A 150 7.77 15.93 11.24
N LEU A 151 6.45 15.77 11.12
CA LEU A 151 5.78 14.51 11.43
C LEU A 151 6.19 13.39 10.46
N MET A 152 6.23 13.65 9.15
CA MET A 152 6.70 12.69 8.14
C MET A 152 8.09 12.16 8.50
N SER A 153 9.00 13.06 8.89
CA SER A 153 10.36 12.68 9.32
C SER A 153 10.34 11.80 10.58
N ALA A 154 9.45 12.08 11.54
CA ALA A 154 9.30 11.28 12.74
C ALA A 154 8.72 9.87 12.43
N LEU A 155 7.72 9.79 11.56
CA LEU A 155 7.10 8.52 11.14
C LEU A 155 8.10 7.66 10.36
N TRP A 156 8.81 8.24 9.38
CA TRP A 156 9.86 7.52 8.66
C TRP A 156 11.06 7.12 9.53
N GLY A 157 11.24 7.74 10.70
CA GLY A 157 12.27 7.39 11.66
C GLY A 157 11.86 6.32 12.68
N THR A 158 10.61 5.84 12.68
CA THR A 158 10.06 5.06 13.80
C THR A 158 9.62 3.66 13.39
N GLY A 159 10.26 2.63 13.97
CA GLY A 159 9.79 1.24 13.94
C GLY A 159 9.43 0.75 12.53
N GLN A 160 8.32 0.02 12.42
CA GLN A 160 7.80 -0.48 11.13
C GLN A 160 7.28 0.65 10.20
N MET A 161 6.93 1.81 10.76
CA MET A 161 6.49 2.97 9.97
C MET A 161 7.61 3.55 9.10
N SER A 162 8.88 3.21 9.40
CA SER A 162 10.02 3.52 8.54
C SER A 162 9.94 2.91 7.14
N LEU A 163 9.15 1.83 6.96
CA LEU A 163 8.95 1.18 5.66
C LEU A 163 7.97 1.96 4.76
N ALA A 164 7.11 2.81 5.32
CA ALA A 164 6.11 3.56 4.56
C ALA A 164 6.72 4.35 3.41
N LYS A 165 6.27 4.03 2.19
CA LYS A 165 6.72 4.69 0.95
C LYS A 165 6.03 6.04 0.78
N MET A 166 4.76 6.12 1.15
CA MET A 166 3.94 7.31 1.04
C MET A 166 3.37 7.73 2.39
N ILE A 167 3.44 9.03 2.70
CA ILE A 167 2.73 9.64 3.82
C ILE A 167 1.94 10.84 3.29
N LEU A 168 0.61 10.78 3.36
CA LEU A 168 -0.31 11.88 3.06
C LEU A 168 -0.76 12.54 4.36
N ALA A 169 -0.39 13.80 4.58
CA ALA A 169 -0.81 14.59 5.73
C ALA A 169 -1.99 15.50 5.37
N VAL A 170 -3.07 15.39 6.15
CA VAL A 170 -4.33 16.13 5.98
C VAL A 170 -4.69 16.91 7.24
N ASP A 171 -5.59 17.89 7.12
CA ASP A 171 -6.07 18.64 8.29
C ASP A 171 -6.94 17.76 9.22
N GLU A 172 -7.00 18.14 10.49
CA GLU A 172 -7.83 17.50 11.53
C GLU A 172 -9.32 17.36 11.20
N THR A 173 -9.83 18.15 10.25
CA THR A 173 -11.25 18.12 9.83
C THR A 173 -11.54 17.06 8.77
N ILE A 174 -10.52 16.39 8.23
CA ILE A 174 -10.65 15.38 7.18
C ILE A 174 -10.65 14.01 7.85
N ASP A 175 -11.68 13.21 7.56
CA ASP A 175 -11.76 11.82 8.02
C ASP A 175 -10.85 10.94 7.16
N VAL A 176 -9.81 10.39 7.78
CA VAL A 176 -8.82 9.54 7.10
C VAL A 176 -9.38 8.20 6.65
N HIS A 177 -10.58 7.83 7.12
CA HIS A 177 -11.30 6.63 6.71
C HIS A 177 -12.31 6.87 5.58
N ASP A 178 -12.60 8.15 5.22
CA ASP A 178 -13.39 8.51 4.04
C ASP A 178 -12.44 8.78 2.86
N TYR A 179 -12.10 7.73 2.13
CA TYR A 179 -11.15 7.82 1.02
C TYR A 179 -11.64 8.72 -0.12
N ARG A 180 -12.96 8.88 -0.31
CA ARG A 180 -13.50 9.80 -1.33
C ARG A 180 -13.29 11.24 -0.91
N GLN A 181 -13.53 11.57 0.36
CA GLN A 181 -13.21 12.89 0.90
C GLN A 181 -11.71 13.16 0.80
N VAL A 182 -10.86 12.22 1.25
CA VAL A 182 -9.40 12.37 1.20
C VAL A 182 -8.92 12.61 -0.24
N ALA A 183 -9.38 11.81 -1.21
CA ALA A 183 -9.02 11.99 -2.62
C ALA A 183 -9.47 13.36 -3.15
N ARG A 184 -10.71 13.78 -2.85
CA ARG A 184 -11.22 15.10 -3.27
C ARG A 184 -10.39 16.24 -2.67
N GLU A 185 -10.06 16.19 -1.39
CA GLU A 185 -9.25 17.21 -0.72
C GLU A 185 -7.81 17.23 -1.25
N LEU A 186 -7.21 16.06 -1.52
CA LEU A 186 -5.92 15.96 -2.19
C LEU A 186 -5.93 16.67 -3.54
N LEU A 187 -6.88 16.34 -4.41
CA LEU A 187 -6.96 16.92 -5.76
C LEU A 187 -7.30 18.42 -5.74
N ASN A 188 -8.00 18.92 -4.71
CA ASN A 188 -8.28 20.35 -4.56
C ASN A 188 -7.10 21.16 -4.04
N ARG A 189 -6.23 20.56 -3.21
CA ARG A 189 -5.22 21.30 -2.44
C ARG A 189 -3.78 21.05 -2.84
N ILE A 190 -3.51 19.97 -3.59
CA ILE A 190 -2.15 19.64 -3.98
C ILE A 190 -1.53 20.77 -4.81
N ASP A 191 -0.35 21.20 -4.36
CA ASP A 191 0.55 22.08 -5.09
C ASP A 191 1.78 21.26 -5.49
N PHE A 192 2.02 21.09 -6.79
CA PHE A 192 3.06 20.17 -7.28
C PHE A 192 4.49 20.60 -6.93
N GLU A 193 4.70 21.87 -6.54
CA GLU A 193 6.01 22.39 -6.14
C GLU A 193 6.20 22.34 -4.62
N ASN A 194 5.16 22.63 -3.85
CA ASN A 194 5.26 22.90 -2.42
C ASN A 194 4.65 21.80 -1.53
N SER A 195 3.72 20.99 -2.04
CA SER A 195 3.11 19.91 -1.27
C SER A 195 3.96 18.64 -1.22
N LEU A 196 4.90 18.45 -2.15
CA LEU A 196 5.64 17.19 -2.30
C LEU A 196 6.99 17.23 -1.59
N VAL A 197 7.30 16.18 -0.83
CA VAL A 197 8.60 15.95 -0.19
C VAL A 197 9.12 14.60 -0.61
N ILE A 198 10.09 14.58 -1.53
CA ILE A 198 10.77 13.35 -1.93
C ILE A 198 12.03 13.18 -1.07
N THR A 199 12.18 12.00 -0.49
CA THR A 199 13.38 11.60 0.27
C THR A 199 13.79 10.18 -0.10
N GLU A 200 14.92 9.72 0.42
CA GLU A 200 15.38 8.33 0.27
C GLU A 200 15.43 7.66 1.64
N GLY A 201 15.04 6.38 1.70
CA GLY A 201 15.01 5.64 2.96
C GLY A 201 14.98 4.13 2.75
N ILE A 202 14.80 3.40 3.86
CA ILE A 202 14.61 1.96 3.81
C ILE A 202 13.20 1.62 3.32
N LEU A 203 13.08 0.55 2.54
CA LEU A 203 11.82 0.04 2.02
C LEU A 203 11.70 -1.45 2.37
N ASP A 204 10.49 -1.97 2.24
CA ASP A 204 10.25 -3.40 2.47
C ASP A 204 11.08 -4.27 1.51
N VAL A 205 11.44 -5.46 1.94
CA VAL A 205 12.20 -6.42 1.12
C VAL A 205 11.43 -6.84 -0.12
N LEU A 206 10.10 -6.87 -0.01
CA LEU A 206 9.15 -7.25 -1.04
C LEU A 206 8.76 -6.08 -1.95
N ASP A 207 9.19 -4.86 -1.65
CA ASP A 207 8.94 -3.71 -2.50
C ASP A 207 9.70 -3.86 -3.81
N HIS A 208 9.00 -4.29 -4.86
CA HIS A 208 9.60 -4.52 -6.18
C HIS A 208 9.80 -3.23 -6.97
N SER A 209 9.13 -2.11 -6.67
CA SER A 209 9.36 -0.87 -7.43
C SER A 209 10.70 -0.21 -7.10
N ALA A 210 11.21 -0.46 -5.89
CA ALA A 210 12.47 0.09 -5.43
C ALA A 210 13.63 -0.32 -6.34
N PRO A 211 14.49 0.61 -6.82
CA PRO A 211 15.58 0.30 -7.75
C PRO A 211 16.68 -0.56 -7.11
N LYS A 212 16.76 -0.59 -5.77
CA LYS A 212 17.72 -1.38 -5.00
C LYS A 212 16.97 -2.18 -3.92
N PRO A 213 17.48 -3.36 -3.51
CA PRO A 213 16.92 -4.08 -2.38
C PRO A 213 16.90 -3.20 -1.12
N LEU A 214 15.78 -3.22 -0.39
CA LEU A 214 15.59 -2.54 0.91
C LEU A 214 15.74 -1.02 0.90
N ARG A 215 15.89 -0.36 -0.26
CA ARG A 215 16.17 1.08 -0.33
C ARG A 215 15.65 1.70 -1.63
N GLY A 216 14.97 2.83 -1.49
CA GLY A 216 14.46 3.61 -2.61
C GLY A 216 13.85 4.94 -2.18
N ALA A 217 13.15 5.58 -3.11
CA ALA A 217 12.53 6.87 -2.83
C ALA A 217 11.24 6.71 -2.00
N LYS A 218 10.95 7.74 -1.21
CA LYS A 218 9.72 7.91 -0.43
C LYS A 218 9.14 9.28 -0.74
N ILE A 219 7.83 9.42 -0.61
CA ILE A 219 7.13 10.68 -0.85
C ILE A 219 6.20 11.04 0.29
N GLY A 220 6.37 12.26 0.79
CA GLY A 220 5.44 12.92 1.69
C GLY A 220 4.59 13.89 0.89
N ILE A 221 3.28 13.91 1.14
CA ILE A 221 2.34 14.82 0.50
C ILE A 221 1.67 15.63 1.61
N ASP A 222 1.89 16.94 1.62
CA ASP A 222 1.32 17.87 2.58
C ASP A 222 0.20 18.70 1.93
N ILE A 223 -1.05 18.34 2.26
CA ILE A 223 -2.25 19.09 1.86
C ILE A 223 -2.94 19.77 3.05
N THR A 224 -2.25 19.86 4.20
CA THR A 224 -2.76 20.61 5.36
C THR A 224 -2.95 22.08 5.00
N GLY A 225 -3.91 22.74 5.63
CA GLY A 225 -4.34 24.10 5.30
C GLY A 225 -3.16 25.08 5.14
N PRO A 226 -3.26 26.01 4.18
CA PRO A 226 -2.23 27.01 3.97
C PRO A 226 -2.11 27.92 5.19
N GLU A 227 -0.87 28.24 5.57
CA GLU A 227 -0.58 29.29 6.54
C GLU A 227 -0.86 30.69 5.95
N PRO A 228 -1.01 31.73 6.78
CA PRO A 228 -1.18 33.12 6.29
C PRO A 228 -0.06 33.59 5.34
N ASP A 229 1.15 33.05 5.48
CA ASP A 229 2.33 33.35 4.66
C ASP A 229 2.68 32.21 3.67
N ASP A 230 1.79 31.24 3.51
CA ASP A 230 2.00 30.09 2.64
C ASP A 230 1.86 30.47 1.18
N ALA A 231 2.88 30.15 0.39
CA ALA A 231 2.91 30.41 -1.05
C ALA A 231 2.07 29.43 -1.85
N ARG A 232 1.55 28.34 -1.24
CA ARG A 232 0.61 27.40 -1.88
C ARG A 232 -0.60 28.19 -2.36
N GLN A 233 -0.66 28.43 -3.66
CA GLN A 233 -1.77 29.17 -4.25
C GLN A 233 -3.01 28.31 -4.06
N ASN A 234 -4.07 28.87 -3.47
CA ASN A 234 -5.40 28.31 -3.60
C ASN A 234 -5.74 28.38 -5.09
N THR A 235 -5.39 27.32 -5.84
CA THR A 235 -5.72 27.20 -7.24
C THR A 235 -7.23 27.24 -7.32
N LEU A 236 -7.77 28.37 -7.78
CA LEU A 236 -9.21 28.54 -7.95
C LEU A 236 -9.69 27.38 -8.82
N SER A 237 -10.56 26.54 -8.27
CA SER A 237 -11.14 25.42 -8.99
C SER A 237 -11.80 25.96 -10.26
N GLN A 238 -11.24 25.65 -11.42
CA GLN A 238 -11.90 25.88 -12.69
C GLN A 238 -12.89 24.74 -12.86
N THR A 239 -14.13 24.88 -12.38
CA THR A 239 -15.15 23.83 -12.54
C THR A 239 -15.78 23.84 -13.94
N ASP A 240 -15.55 24.88 -14.73
CA ASP A 240 -16.00 24.99 -16.12
C ASP A 240 -14.82 24.70 -17.05
N ARG A 241 -14.60 23.41 -17.35
CA ARG A 241 -13.55 22.91 -18.25
C ARG A 241 -14.10 21.79 -19.14
N SER A 242 -13.65 21.73 -20.39
CA SER A 242 -13.92 20.57 -21.25
C SER A 242 -12.78 19.57 -21.17
N PHE A 243 -13.12 18.30 -20.96
CA PHE A 243 -12.16 17.19 -21.03
C PHE A 243 -12.04 16.63 -22.45
N ASP A 244 -12.89 17.04 -23.39
CA ASP A 244 -12.93 16.51 -24.75
C ASP A 244 -11.59 16.61 -25.49
N PRO A 245 -10.80 17.70 -25.37
CA PRO A 245 -9.49 17.78 -26.03
C PRO A 245 -8.52 16.70 -25.51
N PHE A 246 -8.52 16.45 -24.20
CA PHE A 246 -7.70 15.40 -23.59
C PHE A 246 -8.19 14.00 -23.97
N ILE A 247 -9.51 13.77 -23.95
CA ILE A 247 -10.11 12.48 -24.34
C ILE A 247 -9.76 12.17 -25.81
N LYS A 248 -9.92 13.14 -26.70
CA LYS A 248 -9.54 12.99 -28.11
C LYS A 248 -8.04 12.77 -28.29
N GLY A 249 -7.21 13.49 -27.54
CA GLY A 249 -5.77 13.26 -27.50
C GLY A 249 -5.44 11.82 -27.13
N CYS A 250 -6.16 11.24 -26.16
CA CYS A 250 -6.03 9.82 -25.82
C CYS A 250 -6.49 8.89 -26.94
N GLU A 251 -7.61 9.18 -27.60
CA GLU A 251 -8.14 8.38 -28.72
C GLU A 251 -7.21 8.35 -29.95
N ASP A 252 -6.47 9.44 -30.18
CA ASP A 252 -5.50 9.54 -31.26
C ASP A 252 -4.21 8.71 -30.99
N HIS A 253 -4.01 8.22 -29.75
CA HIS A 253 -2.90 7.36 -29.35
C HIS A 253 -3.30 5.89 -29.30
N ASN A 254 -2.82 5.09 -30.27
CA ASN A 254 -3.12 3.67 -30.36
C ASN A 254 -2.57 2.79 -29.22
N GLU A 255 -1.69 3.34 -28.38
CA GLU A 255 -1.13 2.66 -27.21
C GLU A 255 -2.02 2.84 -25.98
N ILE A 256 -2.94 3.80 -25.96
CA ILE A 256 -3.89 4.00 -24.87
C ILE A 256 -5.12 3.13 -25.13
N ILE A 257 -5.41 2.24 -24.18
CA ILE A 257 -6.44 1.20 -24.30
C ILE A 257 -7.74 1.63 -23.62
N ALA A 258 -7.62 2.33 -22.49
CA ALA A 258 -8.76 2.78 -21.69
C ALA A 258 -8.39 4.02 -20.87
N LEU A 259 -9.41 4.77 -20.45
CA LEU A 259 -9.26 6.01 -19.71
C LEU A 259 -10.41 6.18 -18.71
N ASN A 260 -10.13 6.75 -17.53
CA ASN A 260 -11.13 7.20 -16.57
C ASN A 260 -10.71 8.54 -15.93
N ILE A 261 -11.67 9.44 -15.69
CA ILE A 261 -11.47 10.72 -14.97
C ILE A 261 -12.47 10.76 -13.80
N PRO A 262 -12.09 10.25 -12.61
CA PRO A 262 -13.05 10.01 -11.52
C PRO A 262 -13.54 11.28 -10.83
N PHE A 263 -12.72 12.33 -10.78
CA PHE A 263 -13.05 13.60 -10.12
C PHE A 263 -12.92 14.74 -11.12
N THR A 264 -14.05 15.20 -11.65
CA THR A 264 -14.11 16.30 -12.63
C THR A 264 -14.30 17.66 -11.97
N GLU A 265 -14.99 17.71 -10.83
CA GLU A 265 -15.30 18.93 -10.08
C GLU A 265 -14.24 19.24 -9.00
N VAL A 266 -12.96 19.27 -9.40
CA VAL A 266 -11.82 19.56 -8.50
C VAL A 266 -10.80 20.47 -9.17
N SER A 267 -9.93 21.12 -8.38
CA SER A 267 -8.91 22.03 -8.92
C SER A 267 -7.91 21.30 -9.82
N ASN A 268 -7.44 20.11 -9.41
CA ASN A 268 -6.47 19.29 -10.14
C ASN A 268 -7.06 17.91 -10.53
N PRO A 269 -7.86 17.80 -11.60
CA PRO A 269 -8.40 16.53 -12.06
C PRO A 269 -7.31 15.52 -12.41
N LEU A 270 -7.52 14.29 -11.95
CA LEU A 270 -6.72 13.11 -12.26
C LEU A 270 -7.34 12.37 -13.44
N ALA A 271 -6.56 12.13 -14.49
CA ALA A 271 -6.85 11.14 -15.51
C ALA A 271 -6.04 9.87 -15.24
N ILE A 272 -6.72 8.73 -15.29
CA ILE A 272 -6.12 7.40 -15.20
C ILE A 272 -6.19 6.80 -16.60
N ILE A 273 -5.05 6.40 -17.16
CA ILE A 273 -4.96 5.79 -18.49
C ILE A 273 -4.30 4.42 -18.38
N SER A 274 -4.79 3.46 -19.16
CA SER A 274 -4.17 2.13 -19.28
C SER A 274 -3.51 2.01 -20.64
N ILE A 275 -2.24 1.58 -20.65
CA ILE A 275 -1.39 1.63 -21.84
C ILE A 275 -0.79 0.26 -22.21
N ASP A 276 -0.75 -0.03 -23.51
CA ASP A 276 0.01 -1.15 -24.07
C ASP A 276 1.47 -0.76 -24.25
N LYS A 277 2.21 -0.80 -23.14
CA LYS A 277 3.65 -0.50 -23.07
C LYS A 277 4.48 -1.49 -23.91
N LYS A 278 5.26 -0.96 -24.86
CA LYS A 278 6.09 -1.74 -25.80
C LYS A 278 7.58 -1.54 -25.58
N ALA A 279 7.98 -0.41 -25.00
CA ALA A 279 9.35 -0.03 -24.74
C ALA A 279 9.52 0.62 -23.36
N ALA A 280 10.77 0.71 -22.92
CA ALA A 280 11.15 1.48 -21.75
C ALA A 280 10.72 2.95 -21.90
N TRP A 281 10.23 3.56 -20.83
CA TRP A 281 9.77 4.94 -20.75
C TRP A 281 8.48 5.26 -21.50
N ASP A 282 7.76 4.27 -22.03
CA ASP A 282 6.47 4.50 -22.68
C ASP A 282 5.43 5.11 -21.73
N GLY A 283 5.40 4.72 -20.45
CA GLY A 283 4.50 5.35 -19.47
C GLY A 283 4.71 6.85 -19.36
N HIS A 284 5.97 7.27 -19.24
CA HIS A 284 6.35 8.69 -19.24
C HIS A 284 6.01 9.38 -20.57
N ARG A 285 6.40 8.77 -21.69
CA ARG A 285 6.22 9.34 -23.03
C ARG A 285 4.73 9.50 -23.34
N ILE A 286 3.95 8.42 -23.24
CA ILE A 286 2.54 8.39 -23.59
C ILE A 286 1.74 9.33 -22.69
N ALA A 287 2.01 9.37 -21.38
CA ALA A 287 1.31 10.31 -20.48
C ALA A 287 1.56 11.78 -20.88
N ARG A 288 2.77 12.12 -21.34
CA ARG A 288 3.10 13.46 -21.89
C ARG A 288 2.52 13.69 -23.28
N GLU A 289 2.40 12.66 -24.10
CA GLU A 289 1.83 12.78 -25.43
C GLU A 289 0.30 12.88 -25.38
N ALA A 290 -0.36 12.25 -24.40
CA ALA A 290 -1.81 12.27 -24.19
C ALA A 290 -2.38 13.66 -23.90
N ILE A 291 -1.56 14.57 -23.36
CA ILE A 291 -1.97 15.96 -23.08
C ILE A 291 -1.92 16.87 -24.31
N HIS A 292 -1.47 16.39 -25.47
CA HIS A 292 -1.46 17.21 -26.68
C HIS A 292 -2.89 17.61 -27.06
N GLY A 293 -3.13 18.91 -27.17
CA GLY A 293 -4.47 19.47 -27.45
C GLY A 293 -5.24 19.94 -26.22
N ASP A 294 -4.85 19.53 -25.00
CA ASP A 294 -5.38 20.08 -23.75
C ASP A 294 -4.65 21.39 -23.39
N GLU A 295 -4.75 22.42 -24.22
CA GLU A 295 -4.02 23.70 -23.99
C GLU A 295 -4.54 24.45 -22.76
N GLU A 296 -5.82 24.27 -22.42
CA GLU A 296 -6.46 24.89 -21.25
C GLU A 296 -6.07 24.19 -19.94
N GLY A 297 -5.49 22.98 -20.02
CA GLY A 297 -5.02 22.25 -18.85
C GLY A 297 -6.15 21.72 -18.01
N ALA A 298 -7.17 21.15 -18.65
CA ALA A 298 -8.33 20.55 -18.01
C ALA A 298 -7.91 19.37 -17.11
N VAL A 299 -6.95 18.56 -17.56
CA VAL A 299 -6.33 17.50 -16.75
C VAL A 299 -5.02 18.00 -16.17
N LYS A 300 -4.86 17.86 -14.85
CA LYS A 300 -3.66 18.29 -14.11
C LYS A 300 -2.77 17.14 -13.66
N ILE A 301 -3.35 15.96 -13.43
CA ILE A 301 -2.61 14.77 -13.01
C ILE A 301 -2.91 13.65 -14.00
N ILE A 302 -1.88 12.96 -14.48
CA ILE A 302 -2.02 11.80 -15.37
C ILE A 302 -1.31 10.61 -14.73
N MET A 303 -2.04 9.51 -14.53
CA MET A 303 -1.49 8.25 -14.05
C MET A 303 -1.60 7.18 -15.14
N ALA A 304 -0.46 6.65 -15.57
CA ALA A 304 -0.38 5.56 -16.54
C ALA A 304 -0.28 4.20 -15.84
N LEU A 305 -1.11 3.26 -16.26
CA LEU A 305 -1.21 1.88 -15.78
C LEU A 305 -0.96 0.89 -16.93
N ASP A 306 -0.62 -0.35 -16.60
CA ASP A 306 -0.50 -1.42 -17.59
C ASP A 306 -1.87 -1.74 -18.25
N LYS A 307 -1.84 -2.20 -19.51
CA LYS A 307 -3.04 -2.43 -20.33
C LYS A 307 -4.11 -3.34 -19.74
N ASP A 308 -3.75 -4.21 -18.81
CA ASP A 308 -4.63 -5.19 -18.17
C ASP A 308 -5.33 -4.65 -16.92
N VAL A 309 -5.07 -3.39 -16.56
CA VAL A 309 -5.74 -2.71 -15.47
C VAL A 309 -6.90 -1.87 -16.01
N ASP A 310 -8.12 -2.08 -15.52
CA ASP A 310 -9.24 -1.19 -15.82
C ASP A 310 -9.08 0.13 -15.04
N PRO A 311 -8.97 1.30 -15.71
CA PRO A 311 -8.81 2.59 -15.04
C PRO A 311 -10.05 3.00 -14.23
N SER A 312 -11.20 2.35 -14.42
CA SER A 312 -12.41 2.55 -13.61
C SER A 312 -12.39 1.76 -12.30
N SER A 313 -11.50 0.77 -12.18
CA SER A 313 -11.29 0.01 -10.93
C SER A 313 -10.32 0.77 -10.01
N HIS A 314 -10.83 1.77 -9.31
CA HIS A 314 -9.98 2.70 -8.52
C HIS A 314 -9.17 2.00 -7.44
N SER A 315 -9.72 0.96 -6.79
CA SER A 315 -8.98 0.17 -5.80
C SER A 315 -7.77 -0.55 -6.44
N VAL A 316 -7.95 -1.17 -7.62
CA VAL A 316 -6.84 -1.81 -8.33
C VAL A 316 -5.84 -0.78 -8.85
N ALA A 317 -6.31 0.34 -9.40
CA ALA A 317 -5.45 1.44 -9.84
C ALA A 317 -4.58 2.01 -8.71
N LEU A 318 -5.15 2.21 -7.52
CA LEU A 318 -4.42 2.65 -6.33
C LEU A 318 -3.45 1.57 -5.82
N TRP A 319 -3.86 0.29 -5.81
CA TRP A 319 -2.96 -0.80 -5.46
C TRP A 319 -1.75 -0.86 -6.39
N LYS A 320 -1.95 -0.67 -7.70
CA LYS A 320 -0.86 -0.53 -8.67
C LYS A 320 0.02 0.67 -8.36
N PHE A 321 -0.57 1.83 -8.13
CA PHE A 321 0.17 3.04 -7.78
C PHE A 321 1.08 2.83 -6.57
N PHE A 322 0.56 2.32 -5.44
CA PHE A 322 1.35 2.15 -4.22
C PHE A 322 2.47 1.10 -4.34
N ASN A 323 2.29 0.09 -5.19
CA ASN A 323 3.24 -1.02 -5.33
C ASN A 323 4.23 -0.85 -6.49
N ASN A 324 3.87 -0.16 -7.58
CA ASN A 324 4.69 -0.08 -8.80
C ASN A 324 5.51 1.22 -8.91
N VAL A 325 5.22 2.22 -8.09
CA VAL A 325 5.87 3.54 -8.19
C VAL A 325 7.08 3.62 -7.27
N ASP A 326 8.24 3.99 -7.81
CA ASP A 326 9.31 4.65 -7.07
C ASP A 326 9.17 6.16 -7.27
N PRO A 327 8.91 6.95 -6.22
CA PRO A 327 8.61 8.37 -6.38
C PRO A 327 9.67 9.20 -7.12
N SER A 328 10.95 8.82 -7.07
CA SER A 328 12.01 9.59 -7.73
C SER A 328 12.15 9.30 -9.22
N ARG A 329 11.77 8.09 -9.63
CA ARG A 329 11.81 7.64 -11.02
C ARG A 329 10.51 7.97 -11.75
N ASP A 330 9.39 7.70 -11.09
CA ASP A 330 8.10 7.52 -11.76
C ASP A 330 7.14 8.70 -11.59
N ILE A 331 7.43 9.64 -10.69
CA ILE A 331 6.64 10.86 -10.49
C ILE A 331 7.46 12.05 -10.98
N PHE A 332 6.89 12.82 -11.89
CA PHE A 332 7.52 14.02 -12.43
C PHE A 332 6.48 15.10 -12.72
N HIS A 333 6.88 16.36 -12.62
CA HIS A 333 6.03 17.49 -12.97
C HIS A 333 6.61 18.25 -14.17
N GLU A 334 5.75 18.73 -15.06
CA GLU A 334 6.13 19.56 -16.20
C GLU A 334 4.93 20.43 -16.60
N GLY A 335 5.17 21.71 -16.89
CA GLY A 335 4.13 22.60 -17.42
C GLY A 335 2.90 22.77 -16.51
N GLY A 336 3.08 22.72 -15.19
CA GLY A 336 1.97 22.81 -14.23
C GLY A 336 1.11 21.55 -14.15
N ARG A 337 1.62 20.41 -14.62
CA ARG A 337 0.98 19.08 -14.52
C ARG A 337 1.88 18.11 -13.77
N LEU A 338 1.26 17.10 -13.17
CA LEU A 338 1.93 15.97 -12.53
C LEU A 338 1.67 14.71 -13.34
N PHE A 339 2.70 13.91 -13.54
CA PHE A 339 2.64 12.66 -14.27
C PHE A 339 3.16 11.54 -13.38
N VAL A 340 2.49 10.40 -13.44
CA VAL A 340 2.79 9.20 -12.66
C VAL A 340 2.84 8.01 -13.60
N ASP A 341 3.99 7.37 -13.71
CA ASP A 341 4.14 6.11 -14.42
C ASP A 341 4.07 4.93 -13.43
N ALA A 342 2.90 4.33 -13.28
CA ALA A 342 2.67 3.15 -12.44
C ALA A 342 2.72 1.82 -13.22
N THR A 343 3.26 1.83 -14.45
CA THR A 343 3.44 0.62 -15.27
C THR A 343 4.59 -0.27 -14.78
N LYS A 344 4.60 -1.53 -15.21
CA LYS A 344 5.72 -2.46 -14.98
C LYS A 344 7.04 -1.90 -15.54
N LYS A 345 8.11 -1.95 -14.74
CA LYS A 345 9.41 -1.37 -15.14
C LYS A 345 10.31 -2.37 -15.86
N MET A 346 11.04 -1.84 -16.84
CA MET A 346 12.07 -2.54 -17.62
C MET A 346 13.48 -2.15 -17.14
N LYS A 347 14.47 -2.97 -17.48
CA LYS A 347 15.88 -2.72 -17.11
C LYS A 347 16.41 -1.39 -17.64
N ASP A 348 16.00 -1.01 -18.85
CA ASP A 348 16.42 0.23 -19.51
C ASP A 348 15.76 1.49 -18.91
N GLU A 349 14.84 1.32 -17.94
CA GLU A 349 14.28 2.42 -17.11
C GLU A 349 15.08 2.66 -15.82
N GLY A 350 16.28 2.09 -15.73
CA GLY A 350 17.10 2.17 -14.52
C GLY A 350 16.62 1.25 -13.39
N HIS A 351 15.84 0.22 -13.73
CA HIS A 351 15.32 -0.77 -12.79
C HIS A 351 16.00 -2.14 -13.00
N PRO A 352 17.16 -2.41 -12.36
CA PRO A 352 17.94 -3.62 -12.63
C PRO A 352 17.36 -4.89 -11.99
N ARG A 353 16.44 -4.76 -11.04
CA ARG A 353 15.83 -5.89 -10.32
C ARG A 353 14.82 -6.61 -11.21
N GLU A 354 14.58 -7.86 -10.87
CA GLU A 354 13.50 -8.64 -11.47
C GLU A 354 12.16 -8.09 -11.01
N TRP A 355 11.22 -7.96 -11.95
CA TRP A 355 9.88 -7.48 -11.68
C TRP A 355 8.94 -8.68 -11.55
N PRO A 356 8.41 -8.95 -10.34
CA PRO A 356 7.65 -10.17 -10.08
C PRO A 356 6.35 -10.18 -10.85
N ASP A 357 5.83 -11.38 -11.08
CA ASP A 357 4.48 -11.55 -11.60
C ASP A 357 3.45 -11.33 -10.49
N GLU A 358 2.28 -10.84 -10.90
CA GLU A 358 1.14 -10.72 -10.00
C GLU A 358 0.65 -12.09 -9.57
N LEU A 359 0.22 -12.16 -8.32
CA LEU A 359 -0.36 -13.38 -7.77
C LEU A 359 -1.65 -13.72 -8.50
N LYS A 360 -1.70 -14.93 -9.08
CA LYS A 360 -2.89 -15.50 -9.71
C LYS A 360 -3.11 -16.91 -9.18
N MET A 361 -4.36 -17.26 -8.91
CA MET A 361 -4.72 -18.63 -8.53
C MET A 361 -5.00 -19.43 -9.81
N ASP A 362 -4.46 -20.64 -9.90
CA ASP A 362 -4.74 -21.53 -11.03
C ASP A 362 -6.24 -21.88 -11.11
N ASP A 363 -6.80 -21.87 -12.32
CA ASP A 363 -8.22 -22.18 -12.57
C ASP A 363 -8.64 -23.55 -11.99
N GLU A 364 -7.73 -24.53 -12.03
CA GLU A 364 -7.97 -25.85 -11.44
C GLU A 364 -8.14 -25.79 -9.91
N ILE A 365 -7.35 -24.94 -9.25
CA ILE A 365 -7.41 -24.74 -7.80
C ILE A 365 -8.67 -23.96 -7.43
N ILE A 366 -9.00 -22.90 -8.18
CA ILE A 366 -10.26 -22.15 -8.00
C ILE A 366 -11.44 -23.13 -8.06
N LYS A 367 -11.51 -23.94 -9.12
CA LYS A 367 -12.56 -24.93 -9.27
C LYS A 367 -12.60 -25.95 -8.12
N LEU A 368 -11.43 -26.44 -7.69
CA LEU A 368 -11.33 -27.38 -6.58
C LEU A 368 -11.86 -26.80 -5.26
N VAL A 369 -11.57 -25.52 -4.98
CA VAL A 369 -12.08 -24.80 -3.81
C VAL A 369 -13.59 -24.57 -3.96
N ASP A 370 -14.05 -24.19 -5.15
CA ASP A 370 -15.46 -23.92 -5.42
C ASP A 370 -16.39 -25.12 -5.23
N GLU A 371 -15.88 -26.32 -5.50
CA GLU A 371 -16.59 -27.57 -5.25
C GLU A 371 -16.75 -27.88 -3.75
N LYS A 372 -15.98 -27.23 -2.86
CA LYS A 372 -16.02 -27.47 -1.41
C LYS A 372 -17.05 -26.59 -0.70
N TRP A 373 -17.34 -25.38 -1.18
CA TRP A 373 -18.25 -24.45 -0.48
C TRP A 373 -19.57 -25.09 -0.05
N PRO A 374 -20.32 -25.78 -0.95
CA PRO A 374 -21.61 -26.36 -0.57
C PRO A 374 -21.47 -27.48 0.48
N ARG A 375 -20.37 -28.24 0.44
CA ARG A 375 -20.09 -29.32 1.41
C ARG A 375 -19.76 -28.78 2.79
N LEU A 376 -19.18 -27.58 2.85
CA LEU A 376 -18.84 -26.89 4.10
C LEU A 376 -20.00 -26.05 4.65
N GLY A 377 -21.14 -26.00 3.95
CA GLY A 377 -22.27 -25.14 4.33
C GLY A 377 -21.97 -23.65 4.18
N ILE A 378 -20.96 -23.30 3.39
CA ILE A 378 -20.59 -21.92 3.05
C ILE A 378 -21.27 -21.62 1.71
N GLY A 379 -22.10 -20.58 1.65
CA GLY A 379 -22.79 -20.21 0.40
C GLY A 379 -21.78 -19.85 -0.69
N LYS A 380 -22.12 -20.09 -1.97
CA LYS A 380 -21.31 -19.71 -3.14
C LYS A 380 -21.10 -18.17 -3.32
N GLY A 381 -21.53 -17.36 -2.37
CA GLY A 381 -21.73 -15.92 -2.55
C GLY A 381 -20.56 -15.01 -2.18
N ALA A 382 -19.31 -15.36 -2.51
CA ALA A 382 -18.17 -14.47 -2.27
C ALA A 382 -17.13 -14.43 -3.40
N VAL A 383 -17.37 -15.10 -4.53
CA VAL A 383 -16.39 -15.21 -5.63
C VAL A 383 -17.01 -14.93 -7.01
N GLU A 384 -18.22 -14.34 -7.07
CA GLU A 384 -18.71 -13.74 -8.31
C GLU A 384 -18.24 -12.30 -8.36
N ASP A 385 -17.22 -12.07 -9.20
CA ASP A 385 -16.53 -10.81 -9.47
C ASP A 385 -15.89 -10.16 -8.25
N ASP A 386 -14.88 -9.33 -8.51
CA ASP A 386 -14.27 -8.39 -7.58
C ASP A 386 -15.06 -8.23 -6.28
N ALA A 387 -14.59 -8.86 -5.20
CA ALA A 387 -14.92 -8.38 -3.87
C ALA A 387 -14.29 -6.99 -3.78
N LYS A 388 -14.97 -6.02 -4.40
CA LYS A 388 -14.78 -4.59 -4.21
C LYS A 388 -14.76 -4.45 -2.69
N PRO A 389 -13.64 -4.06 -2.05
CA PRO A 389 -13.83 -3.19 -0.90
C PRO A 389 -14.74 -2.09 -1.43
N ASP A 390 -15.93 -2.05 -0.86
CA ASP A 390 -17.10 -1.35 -1.37
C ASP A 390 -16.83 0.17 -1.34
N PHE A 391 -16.08 0.66 -2.32
CA PHE A 391 -15.98 2.08 -2.67
C PHE A 391 -17.33 2.57 -3.21
N GLU A 392 -18.23 1.68 -3.66
CA GLU A 392 -19.58 2.05 -4.13
C GLU A 392 -20.47 2.52 -2.97
N SER A 393 -20.26 2.02 -1.75
CA SER A 393 -20.96 2.55 -0.56
C SER A 393 -20.65 4.02 -0.21
N GLY A 394 -19.70 4.66 -0.92
CA GLY A 394 -19.41 6.10 -0.83
C GLY A 394 -19.35 6.85 -2.17
N LEU A 395 -19.51 6.17 -3.32
CA LEU A 395 -19.35 6.77 -4.66
C LEU A 395 -20.61 6.81 -5.54
N ASP A 396 -21.77 6.31 -5.10
CA ASP A 396 -23.07 6.60 -5.75
C ASP A 396 -23.67 7.96 -5.33
#